data_AF-A0A0F7VKK5-F1
#
_entry.id   AF-A0A0F7VKK5-F1
#
_cell.length_a   1.000
_cell.length_b   1.000
_cell.length_c   1.000
_cell.angle_alpha   90.00
_cell.angle_beta   90.00
_cell.angle_gamma   90.00
#
_symmetry.space_group_name_H-M   'P 1'
#
loop_
_entity.id
_entity.type
_entity.pdbx_description
1 polymer ?
#
loop_
_entity_poly.entity_id
_entity_poly.type
_entity_poly.pdbx_seq_one_letter_code
_entity_poly.pdbx_strand_id
1 'polypeptide(L)'
;MTATATVTVDSLIAQHADNLAYVAENPTPATNLTEFLHHLDYAVDNFHQAGINGHDDLQTAGTLLSEAANTEGDTREGLLLRAAVVLEVVRDMTDEYRTMVGD
;
A
#
# COMPACT_ATOMS: atom_id res chain seq x y z
N MET A 1 7.92 7.49 -27.58
CA MET A 1 8.56 7.14 -26.30
C MET A 1 7.50 7.31 -25.24
N THR A 2 7.00 6.21 -24.66
CA THR A 2 6.07 6.26 -23.54
C THR A 2 6.83 6.85 -22.36
N ALA A 3 6.39 8.00 -21.85
CA ALA A 3 6.94 8.53 -20.61
C ALA A 3 6.62 7.51 -19.51
N THR A 4 7.65 6.92 -18.90
CA THR A 4 7.47 6.16 -17.65
C THR A 4 6.94 7.17 -16.64
N ALA A 5 5.69 6.99 -16.19
CA ALA A 5 5.14 7.86 -15.15
C ALA A 5 6.06 7.74 -13.92
N THR A 6 6.54 8.87 -13.42
CA THR A 6 7.37 8.90 -12.22
C THR A 6 6.53 8.42 -11.04
N VAL A 7 6.98 7.35 -10.37
CA VAL A 7 6.34 6.87 -9.15
C VAL A 7 6.65 7.87 -8.03
N THR A 8 5.60 8.42 -7.43
CA THR A 8 5.67 9.30 -6.28
C THR A 8 4.86 8.73 -5.11
N VAL A 9 5.17 9.18 -3.89
CA VAL A 9 4.36 8.84 -2.71
C VAL A 9 2.90 9.20 -2.93
N ASP A 10 2.61 10.40 -3.43
CA ASP A 10 1.25 10.86 -3.69
C ASP A 10 0.53 9.97 -4.73
N SER A 11 1.23 9.48 -5.76
CA SER A 11 0.65 8.57 -6.74
C SER A 11 0.28 7.21 -6.13
N LEU A 12 1.12 6.69 -5.23
CA LEU A 12 0.87 5.43 -4.53
C LEU A 12 -0.30 5.57 -3.55
N ILE A 13 -0.36 6.69 -2.82
CA ILE A 13 -1.50 6.99 -1.94
C ILE A 13 -2.77 7.06 -2.77
N ALA A 14 -2.79 7.85 -3.85
CA ALA A 14 -3.97 8.00 -4.70
C ALA A 14 -4.45 6.67 -5.31
N GLN A 15 -3.54 5.74 -5.58
CA GLN A 15 -3.87 4.45 -6.18
C GLN A 15 -4.41 3.42 -5.17
N HIS A 16 -3.95 3.46 -3.92
CA HIS A 16 -4.21 2.37 -2.96
C HIS A 16 -4.97 2.79 -1.70
N ALA A 17 -5.13 4.09 -1.43
CA ALA A 17 -5.70 4.59 -0.18
C ALA A 17 -7.14 4.11 0.08
N ASP A 18 -7.99 4.00 -0.94
CA ASP A 18 -9.37 3.52 -0.80
C ASP A 18 -9.42 2.04 -0.38
N ASN A 19 -8.62 1.20 -1.04
CA ASN A 19 -8.55 -0.23 -0.74
C ASN A 19 -8.00 -0.48 0.66
N LEU A 20 -6.92 0.23 1.03
CA LEU A 20 -6.34 0.09 2.35
C LEU A 20 -7.25 0.66 3.44
N ALA A 21 -7.96 1.76 3.20
CA ALA A 21 -8.93 2.27 4.17
C ALA A 21 -10.09 1.30 4.39
N TYR A 22 -10.60 0.66 3.33
CA TYR A 22 -11.62 -0.36 3.45
C TYR A 22 -11.16 -1.53 4.34
N VAL A 23 -9.99 -2.11 4.04
CA VAL A 23 -9.48 -3.26 4.79
C VAL A 23 -9.06 -2.88 6.20
N ALA A 24 -8.52 -1.68 6.40
CA ALA A 24 -8.19 -1.15 7.73
C ALA A 24 -9.42 -0.74 8.54
N GLU A 25 -10.64 -0.92 8.02
CA GLU A 25 -11.91 -0.49 8.63
C GLU A 25 -11.91 1.00 8.99
N ASN A 26 -11.20 1.81 8.21
CA ASN A 26 -11.12 3.25 8.38
C ASN A 26 -12.09 3.95 7.41
N PRO A 27 -13.00 4.83 7.89
CA PRO A 27 -13.99 5.47 7.03
C PRO A 27 -13.41 6.46 6.02
N THR A 28 -12.16 6.88 6.18
CA THR A 28 -11.52 7.88 5.31
C THR A 28 -10.25 7.32 4.67
N PRO A 29 -10.06 7.48 3.34
CA PRO A 29 -8.79 7.20 2.68
C PRO A 29 -7.65 8.05 3.23
N ALA A 30 -6.45 7.48 3.27
CA ALA A 30 -5.24 8.22 3.64
C ALA A 30 -4.95 9.32 2.62
N THR A 31 -4.52 10.48 3.10
CA THR A 31 -4.19 11.65 2.26
C THR A 31 -2.71 12.02 2.31
N ASN A 32 -1.96 11.42 3.23
CA ASN A 32 -0.54 11.62 3.41
C ASN A 32 0.14 10.29 3.78
N LEU A 33 1.48 10.28 3.72
CA LEU A 33 2.26 9.06 3.92
C LEU A 33 2.07 8.46 5.32
N THR A 34 1.97 9.28 6.36
CA THR A 34 1.82 8.80 7.73
C THR A 34 0.51 8.03 7.90
N GLU A 35 -0.60 8.60 7.42
CA GLU A 35 -1.91 7.93 7.40
C GLU A 35 -1.86 6.66 6.56
N PHE A 36 -1.20 6.71 5.41
CA PHE A 36 -1.10 5.58 4.49
C PHE A 36 -0.36 4.39 5.13
N LEU A 37 0.76 4.64 5.81
CA LEU A 37 1.48 3.62 6.56
C LEU A 37 0.63 3.04 7.70
N HIS A 38 -0.14 3.88 8.38
CA HIS A 38 -1.03 3.42 9.46
C HIS A 38 -2.16 2.53 8.94
N HIS A 39 -2.77 2.88 7.79
CA HIS A 39 -3.77 2.03 7.16
C HIS A 39 -3.16 0.73 6.65
N LEU A 40 -1.94 0.78 6.12
CA LEU A 40 -1.22 -0.39 5.65
C LEU A 40 -0.97 -1.38 6.81
N ASP A 41 -0.55 -0.90 7.97
CA ASP A 41 -0.34 -1.74 9.16
C ASP A 41 -1.64 -2.45 9.60
N TYR A 42 -2.77 -1.73 9.69
CA TYR A 42 -4.05 -2.35 10.01
C TYR A 42 -4.53 -3.31 8.91
N ALA A 43 -4.33 -2.96 7.64
CA ALA A 43 -4.72 -3.81 6.53
C ALA A 43 -3.94 -5.12 6.55
N VAL A 44 -2.63 -5.09 6.85
CA VAL A 44 -1.80 -6.29 7.05
C VAL A 44 -2.37 -7.18 8.14
N ASP A 45 -2.70 -6.61 9.30
CA ASP A 45 -3.28 -7.37 10.42
C ASP A 45 -4.63 -7.99 10.07
N ASN A 46 -5.48 -7.28 9.32
CA ASN A 46 -6.79 -7.77 8.93
C ASN A 46 -6.71 -8.83 7.81
N PHE A 47 -5.81 -8.67 6.84
CA PHE A 47 -5.53 -9.72 5.85
C PHE A 47 -4.99 -10.98 6.52
N HIS A 48 -4.08 -10.85 7.48
CA HIS A 48 -3.56 -11.98 8.24
C HIS A 48 -4.67 -12.69 9.03
N GLN A 49 -5.54 -11.96 9.73
CA GLN A 49 -6.67 -12.54 10.45
C GLN A 49 -7.68 -13.23 9.52
N ALA A 50 -7.86 -12.71 8.30
CA ALA A 50 -8.67 -13.34 7.27
C ALA A 50 -7.97 -14.55 6.60
N GLY A 51 -6.68 -14.78 6.84
CA GLY A 51 -5.91 -15.85 6.20
C GLY A 51 -5.60 -15.58 4.72
N ILE A 52 -5.62 -14.31 4.31
CA ILE A 52 -5.31 -13.88 2.93
C ILE A 52 -3.79 -13.79 2.77
N ASN A 53 -3.26 -14.48 1.76
CA ASN A 53 -1.81 -14.52 1.51
C ASN A 53 -1.29 -13.18 0.95
N GLY A 54 -0.01 -12.89 1.19
CA GLY A 54 0.66 -11.68 0.67
C GLY A 54 0.71 -10.49 1.66
N HIS A 55 0.16 -10.64 2.87
CA HIS A 55 0.24 -9.61 3.90
C HIS A 55 1.69 -9.27 4.32
N ASP A 56 2.60 -10.26 4.30
CA ASP A 56 4.02 -10.04 4.61
C ASP A 56 4.73 -9.15 3.57
N ASP A 57 4.31 -9.25 2.31
CA ASP A 57 4.82 -8.39 1.24
C ASP A 57 4.38 -6.94 1.49
N LEU A 58 3.14 -6.72 1.94
CA LEU A 58 2.66 -5.37 2.28
C LEU A 58 3.45 -4.73 3.43
N GLN A 59 3.88 -5.50 4.43
CA GLN A 59 4.77 -4.98 5.48
C GLN A 59 6.13 -4.54 4.90
N THR A 60 6.61 -5.21 3.85
CA THR A 60 7.79 -4.79 3.09
C THR A 60 7.54 -3.47 2.35
N ALA A 61 6.37 -3.27 1.74
CA ALA A 61 6.03 -1.98 1.13
C ALA A 61 6.05 -0.83 2.15
N GLY A 62 5.49 -1.03 3.35
CA GLY A 62 5.52 -0.03 4.42
C GLY A 62 6.95 0.36 4.82
N THR A 63 7.83 -0.63 4.94
CA THR A 63 9.26 -0.42 5.24
C THR A 63 9.94 0.39 4.13
N LEU A 64 9.73 0.02 2.86
CA LEU A 64 10.31 0.72 1.70
C LEU A 64 9.85 2.18 1.62
N LEU A 65 8.56 2.45 1.88
CA LEU A 65 8.00 3.79 1.88
C LEU A 65 8.55 4.65 3.02
N SER A 66 8.71 4.07 4.21
CA SER A 66 9.31 4.75 5.36
C SER A 66 10.79 5.08 5.11
N GLU A 67 11.54 4.18 4.50
CA GLU A 67 12.93 4.42 4.09
C GLU A 67 13.01 5.50 3.00
N ALA A 68 12.12 5.46 2.00
CA ALA A 68 12.05 6.44 0.93
C ALA A 68 11.77 7.86 1.47
N ALA A 69 10.98 7.99 2.54
CA ALA A 69 10.69 9.28 3.16
C ALA A 69 11.94 9.98 3.71
N ASN A 70 12.94 9.20 4.11
CA ASN A 70 14.20 9.66 4.70
C ASN A 70 15.37 9.66 3.70
N THR A 71 15.10 9.37 2.43
CA THR A 71 16.10 9.20 1.38
C THR A 71 15.86 10.18 0.22
N GLU A 72 16.93 10.51 -0.51
CA GLU A 72 16.91 11.41 -1.67
C GLU A 72 17.53 10.76 -2.92
N GLY A 73 17.33 11.39 -4.08
CA GLY A 73 17.94 10.99 -5.35
C GLY A 73 17.52 9.60 -5.85
N ASP A 74 18.41 8.96 -6.61
CA ASP A 74 18.16 7.67 -7.27
C ASP A 74 17.79 6.55 -6.29
N THR A 75 18.32 6.60 -5.05
CA THR A 75 17.96 5.62 -4.01
C THR A 75 16.49 5.76 -3.61
N ARG A 76 15.98 6.99 -3.47
CA ARG A 76 14.56 7.25 -3.20
C ARG A 76 13.68 6.69 -4.33
N GLU A 77 14.06 6.95 -5.58
CA GLU A 77 13.32 6.46 -6.74
C GLU A 77 13.27 4.91 -6.77
N GLY A 78 14.41 4.25 -6.52
CA GLY A 78 14.47 2.79 -6.44
C GLY A 78 13.60 2.20 -5.33
N LEU A 79 13.54 2.84 -4.16
CA LEU A 79 12.66 2.43 -3.05
C LEU A 79 11.17 2.58 -3.43
N LEU A 80 10.79 3.70 -4.04
CA LEU A 80 9.41 3.94 -4.48
C LEU A 80 8.97 2.97 -5.58
N LEU A 81 9.84 2.66 -6.55
CA LEU A 81 9.55 1.65 -7.58
C LEU A 81 9.33 0.27 -6.98
N ARG A 82 10.15 -0.13 -6.00
CA ARG A 82 9.98 -1.41 -5.31
C ARG A 82 8.69 -1.45 -4.49
N ALA A 83 8.37 -0.36 -3.78
CA ALA A 83 7.10 -0.25 -3.05
C ALA A 83 5.90 -0.35 -4.01
N ALA A 84 5.97 0.30 -5.17
CA ALA A 84 4.91 0.24 -6.18
C ALA A 84 4.63 -1.20 -6.63
N VAL A 85 5.66 -1.96 -6.98
CA VAL A 85 5.53 -3.37 -7.40
C VAL A 85 4.87 -4.21 -6.32
N VAL A 86 5.26 -4.01 -5.06
CA VAL A 86 4.68 -4.74 -3.94
C VAL A 86 3.21 -4.36 -3.71
N LEU A 87 2.85 -3.08 -3.89
CA LEU A 87 1.47 -2.61 -3.69
C LEU A 87 0.50 -3.06 -4.79
N GLU A 88 0.97 -3.58 -5.93
CA GLU A 88 0.10 -4.06 -7.02
C GLU A 88 -0.89 -5.13 -6.56
N VAL A 89 -0.52 -5.96 -5.57
CA VAL A 89 -1.39 -7.03 -5.05
C VAL A 89 -2.51 -6.53 -4.13
N VAL A 90 -2.45 -5.28 -3.65
CA VAL A 90 -3.42 -4.73 -2.68
C VAL A 90 -4.85 -4.87 -3.19
N ARG A 91 -5.09 -4.61 -4.47
CA ARG A 91 -6.43 -4.68 -5.04
C ARG A 91 -6.99 -6.09 -4.98
N ASP A 92 -6.22 -7.07 -5.43
CA ASP A 92 -6.67 -8.47 -5.48
C ASP A 92 -6.90 -9.00 -4.06
N MET A 93 -6.03 -8.66 -3.11
CA MET A 93 -6.21 -8.99 -1.69
C MET A 93 -7.46 -8.33 -1.10
N THR A 94 -7.73 -7.06 -1.43
CA THR A 94 -8.94 -6.36 -0.98
C THR A 94 -10.22 -6.99 -1.56
N ASP A 95 -10.20 -7.38 -2.84
CA ASP A 95 -11.34 -8.06 -3.48
C ASP A 95 -11.61 -9.43 -2.82
N GLU A 96 -10.57 -10.15 -2.43
CA GLU A 96 -10.69 -11.39 -1.63
C GLU A 96 -11.27 -11.09 -0.24
N TYR A 97 -10.78 -10.06 0.45
CA TYR A 97 -11.28 -9.66 1.77
C TYR A 97 -12.77 -9.30 1.74
N ARG A 98 -13.22 -8.54 0.74
CA ARG A 98 -14.65 -8.22 0.50
C ARG A 98 -15.50 -9.48 0.40
N THR A 99 -15.02 -10.45 -0.36
CA THR A 99 -15.71 -11.74 -0.53
C THR A 99 -15.84 -12.49 0.80
N MET A 100 -14.84 -12.40 1.68
CA MET A 100 -14.86 -13.05 3.00
C MET A 100 -15.82 -12.38 3.99
N VAL A 101 -15.92 -11.05 3.96
CA VAL A 101 -16.83 -10.29 4.84
C VAL A 101 -18.25 -10.18 4.30
N GLY A 102 -18.47 -10.57 3.04
CA GLY A 102 -19.80 -10.67 2.42
C GLY A 102 -20.28 -9.40 1.73
N ASP A 103 -19.35 -8.59 1.21
CA ASP A 103 -19.59 -7.32 0.50
C ASP A 103 -19.54 -7.47 -1.03
#